data_AF-A0A379X4B3-F1
#
_entry.id   AF-A0A379X4B3-F1
#
_cell.length_a   1.000
_cell.length_b   1.000
_cell.length_c   1.000
_cell.angle_alpha   90.00
_cell.angle_beta   90.00
_cell.angle_gamma   90.00
#
_symmetry.space_group_name_H-M   'P 1'
#
loop_
_entity.id
_entity.type
_entity.pdbx_description
1 polymer ?
#
loop_
_entity_poly.entity_id
_entity_poly.type
_entity_poly.pdbx_seq_one_letter_code
_entity_poly.pdbx_strand_id
1 'polypeptide(L)'
;MSSLRQFSGTRPLYTLADDGLLTNNQSGVKYRPNNDSGYYQSINADGSWGDEKLSPGYTVTIGAKNFTRVFYRRRDPEALFRYLRLDRVFSVLTVVLTVAVGMVLACLVQWEALKGKAIYRVLLILPYAVPSFISILIFKGLFNQSFGEINMMLSALFGIKPAWFSDPNTARAMVIIVNTWLGYPYMMILCMGLLKAIPDDLYEASAMDGAGPFQNSLRSPYRC
;
A
#
# COMPACT_ATOMS: atom_id res chain seq x y z
N MET A 1 16.09 47.87 -0.09
CA MET A 1 16.84 47.05 -1.05
C MET A 1 15.92 45.94 -1.51
N SER A 2 15.61 45.84 -2.80
CA SER A 2 14.63 44.86 -3.30
C SER A 2 15.28 43.65 -3.96
N SER A 3 16.53 43.78 -4.39
CA SER A 3 17.41 42.67 -4.76
C SER A 3 18.87 43.02 -4.43
N LEU A 4 19.77 42.03 -4.50
CA LEU A 4 21.22 42.25 -4.32
C LEU A 4 21.81 43.28 -5.29
N ARG A 5 21.12 43.59 -6.41
CA ARG A 5 21.60 44.52 -7.45
C ARG A 5 20.74 45.78 -7.60
N GLN A 6 19.59 45.88 -6.92
CA GLN A 6 18.64 46.98 -7.11
C GLN A 6 17.95 47.40 -5.81
N PHE A 7 17.71 48.70 -5.70
CA PHE A 7 16.87 49.28 -4.67
C PHE A 7 15.58 49.80 -5.29
N SER A 8 14.46 49.17 -4.95
CA SER A 8 13.11 49.71 -5.20
C SER A 8 12.39 49.95 -3.86
N GLY A 9 11.42 50.86 -3.88
CA GLY A 9 10.56 51.17 -2.74
C GLY A 9 9.51 50.09 -2.48
N THR A 10 9.91 48.83 -2.34
CA THR A 10 9.00 47.75 -1.99
C THR A 10 8.42 48.01 -0.60
N ARG A 11 7.10 48.16 -0.54
CA ARG A 11 6.36 48.37 0.70
C ARG A 11 5.56 47.11 1.03
N PRO A 12 5.33 46.80 2.31
CA PRO A 12 4.47 45.69 2.68
C PRO A 12 3.08 45.91 2.08
N LEU A 13 2.53 44.87 1.44
CA LEU A 13 1.19 44.93 0.85
C LEU A 13 0.11 44.98 1.94
N TYR A 14 0.38 44.42 3.11
CA TYR A 14 -0.56 44.36 4.23
C TYR A 14 0.03 45.00 5.47
N THR A 15 -0.81 45.68 6.24
CA THR A 15 -0.52 46.14 7.60
C THR A 15 -1.43 45.40 8.58
N LEU A 16 -0.86 44.96 9.70
CA LEU A 16 -1.57 44.31 10.78
C LEU A 16 -1.93 45.36 11.83
N ALA A 17 -3.21 45.47 12.16
CA ALA A 17 -3.68 46.27 13.29
C ALA A 17 -3.70 45.44 14.58
N ASP A 18 -3.72 46.10 15.74
CA ASP A 18 -3.63 45.47 17.07
C ASP A 18 -4.80 44.52 17.40
N ASP A 19 -5.91 44.66 16.68
CA ASP A 19 -7.11 43.82 16.74
C ASP A 19 -7.02 42.54 15.87
N GLY A 20 -5.88 42.31 15.21
CA GLY A 20 -5.64 41.17 14.32
C GLY A 20 -6.21 41.36 12.90
N LEU A 21 -6.62 42.58 12.55
CA LEU A 21 -7.17 42.91 11.24
C LEU A 21 -6.05 43.26 10.25
N LEU A 22 -6.07 42.64 9.08
CA LEU A 22 -5.12 42.91 8.00
C LEU A 22 -5.73 43.91 7.02
N THR A 23 -5.06 45.03 6.78
CA THR A 23 -5.48 46.01 5.77
C THR A 23 -4.53 45.98 4.59
N ASN A 24 -5.07 45.89 3.37
CA ASN A 24 -4.27 45.99 2.15
C ASN A 24 -3.92 47.45 1.87
N ASN A 25 -2.63 47.77 1.80
CA ASN A 25 -2.12 49.12 1.62
C ASN A 25 -2.24 49.65 0.19
N GLN A 26 -2.62 48.80 -0.79
CA GLN A 26 -2.89 49.20 -2.17
C GLN A 26 -4.39 49.42 -2.42
N SER A 27 -5.24 48.49 -1.99
CA SER A 27 -6.69 48.54 -2.25
C SER A 27 -7.52 49.13 -1.10
N GLY A 28 -6.95 49.24 0.10
CA GLY A 28 -7.66 49.67 1.30
C GLY A 28 -8.61 48.61 1.88
N VAL A 29 -8.69 47.42 1.28
CA VAL A 29 -9.58 46.34 1.72
C VAL A 29 -9.09 45.76 3.05
N LYS A 30 -10.04 45.55 3.96
CA LYS A 30 -9.83 45.01 5.30
C LYS A 30 -10.14 43.50 5.33
N TYR A 31 -9.32 42.74 6.03
CA TYR A 31 -9.40 41.30 6.13
C TYR A 31 -9.34 40.84 7.59
N ARG A 32 -10.19 39.87 7.94
CA ARG A 32 -10.24 39.27 9.27
C ARG A 32 -10.04 37.76 9.18
N PRO A 33 -9.36 37.12 10.16
CA PRO A 33 -9.26 35.66 10.17
C PRO A 33 -10.64 35.03 10.34
N ASN A 34 -11.07 34.23 9.36
CA ASN A 34 -12.28 33.41 9.45
C ASN A 34 -11.93 31.96 9.83
N ASN A 35 -12.10 31.64 11.11
CA ASN A 35 -11.78 30.33 11.69
C ASN A 35 -12.67 29.19 11.16
N ASP A 36 -13.80 29.46 10.52
CA ASP A 36 -14.65 28.42 9.91
C ASP A 36 -14.12 27.92 8.57
N SER A 37 -13.45 28.81 7.83
CA SER A 37 -12.88 28.52 6.51
C SER A 37 -11.38 28.26 6.55
N GLY A 38 -10.68 28.79 7.56
CA GLY A 38 -9.22 28.75 7.64
C GLY A 38 -8.55 29.74 6.69
N TYR A 39 -9.21 30.84 6.35
CA TYR A 39 -8.66 31.88 5.49
C TYR A 39 -8.87 33.27 6.11
N TYR A 40 -8.03 34.22 5.72
CA TYR A 40 -8.35 35.63 5.92
C TYR A 40 -9.38 36.04 4.86
N GLN A 41 -10.53 36.54 5.30
CA GLN A 41 -11.63 36.90 4.41
C GLN A 41 -11.89 38.40 4.52
N SER A 42 -12.23 39.03 3.40
CA SER A 42 -12.53 40.45 3.38
C SER A 42 -13.77 40.76 4.22
N ILE A 43 -13.84 41.97 4.74
CA ILE A 43 -15.02 42.47 5.47
C ILE A 43 -15.58 43.71 4.78
N ASN A 44 -16.91 43.78 4.66
CA ASN A 44 -17.60 44.97 4.16
C ASN A 44 -17.68 46.04 5.27
N ALA A 45 -18.08 47.26 4.90
CA ALA A 45 -18.26 48.37 5.85
C ALA A 45 -19.23 48.03 7.00
N ASP A 46 -20.20 47.16 6.73
CA ASP A 46 -21.22 46.73 7.69
C ASP A 46 -20.74 45.58 8.63
N GLY A 47 -19.49 45.15 8.50
CA GLY A 47 -18.91 44.07 9.30
C GLY A 47 -19.27 42.64 8.84
N SER A 48 -20.05 42.50 7.75
CA SER A 48 -20.32 41.21 7.11
C SER A 48 -19.10 40.68 6.35
N TRP A 49 -18.99 39.36 6.24
CA TRP A 49 -17.97 38.72 5.40
C TRP A 49 -18.18 39.03 3.91
N GLY A 50 -17.13 39.47 3.23
CA GLY A 50 -17.09 39.62 1.78
C GLY A 50 -16.64 38.33 1.07
N ASP A 51 -16.63 38.31 -0.25
CA ASP A 51 -16.34 37.10 -1.03
C ASP A 51 -14.84 36.80 -1.19
N GLU A 52 -13.98 37.81 -1.00
CA GLU A 52 -12.54 37.69 -1.26
C GLU A 52 -11.82 36.99 -0.11
N LYS A 53 -11.02 35.96 -0.45
CA LYS A 53 -10.23 35.18 0.50
C LYS A 53 -8.75 35.24 0.15
N LEU A 54 -7.92 35.60 1.12
CA LEU A 54 -6.48 35.65 0.95
C LEU A 54 -5.87 34.26 1.12
N SER A 55 -5.05 33.86 0.15
CA SER A 55 -4.14 32.72 0.28
C SER A 55 -2.75 33.22 0.73
N PRO A 56 -2.04 32.49 1.61
CA PRO A 56 -2.33 31.15 2.10
C PRO A 56 -3.38 31.11 3.22
N GLY A 57 -4.08 29.98 3.33
CA GLY A 57 -4.93 29.66 4.48
C GLY A 57 -4.12 29.12 5.66
N TYR A 58 -4.80 28.94 6.79
CA TYR A 58 -4.28 28.34 8.02
C TYR A 58 -5.16 27.16 8.47
N THR A 59 -4.59 26.26 9.27
CA THR A 59 -5.28 25.06 9.73
C THR A 59 -6.32 25.41 10.80
N VAL A 60 -7.53 24.87 10.64
CA VAL A 60 -8.66 25.09 11.56
C VAL A 60 -9.36 23.79 11.91
N THR A 61 -10.00 23.77 13.08
CA THR A 61 -10.76 22.62 13.55
C THR A 61 -12.09 22.54 12.81
N ILE A 62 -12.25 21.51 11.98
CA ILE A 62 -13.44 21.31 11.14
C ILE A 62 -14.39 20.21 11.67
N GLY A 63 -14.12 19.65 12.85
CA GLY A 63 -14.93 18.59 13.45
C GLY A 63 -15.15 17.39 12.53
N ALA A 64 -16.39 16.91 12.42
CA ALA A 64 -16.76 15.74 11.62
C ALA A 64 -17.03 16.03 10.13
N LYS A 65 -16.73 17.25 9.64
CA LYS A 65 -17.01 17.66 8.24
C LYS A 65 -16.31 16.76 7.21
N ASN A 66 -15.12 16.25 7.52
CA ASN A 66 -14.40 15.31 6.63
C ASN A 66 -15.10 13.96 6.51
N PHE A 67 -15.56 13.38 7.62
CA PHE A 67 -16.24 12.08 7.62
C PHE A 67 -17.60 12.15 6.92
N THR A 68 -18.40 13.16 7.24
CA THR A 68 -19.72 13.37 6.60
C THR A 68 -19.59 13.60 5.09
N ARG A 69 -18.51 14.27 4.64
CA ARG A 69 -18.23 14.44 3.20
C ARG A 69 -18.03 13.09 2.49
N VAL A 70 -17.41 12.10 3.14
CA VAL A 70 -17.18 10.77 2.55
C VAL A 70 -18.49 10.03 2.30
N PHE A 71 -19.48 10.17 3.19
CA PHE A 71 -20.75 9.43 3.10
C PHE A 71 -21.84 10.17 2.32
N TYR A 72 -21.94 11.49 2.47
CA TYR A 72 -23.10 12.26 1.98
C TYR A 72 -22.84 13.13 0.76
N ARG A 73 -21.58 13.46 0.47
CA ARG A 73 -21.21 14.38 -0.64
C ARG A 73 -20.37 13.74 -1.73
N ARG A 74 -20.25 12.41 -1.76
CA ARG A 74 -19.57 11.72 -2.87
C ARG A 74 -20.43 11.73 -4.12
N ARG A 75 -19.81 12.08 -5.25
CA ARG A 75 -20.37 11.99 -6.61
C ARG A 75 -20.65 10.54 -7.03
N ASP A 76 -19.99 9.57 -6.39
CA ASP A 76 -20.18 8.13 -6.59
C ASP A 76 -19.96 7.39 -5.24
N PRO A 77 -21.02 7.08 -4.48
CA PRO A 77 -20.92 6.32 -3.23
C PRO A 77 -20.56 4.83 -3.47
N GLU A 78 -20.88 4.28 -4.64
CA GLU A 78 -20.63 2.87 -4.97
C GLU A 78 -19.15 2.59 -5.23
N ALA A 79 -18.40 3.59 -5.72
CA ALA A 79 -16.96 3.49 -5.93
C ALA A 79 -16.22 3.00 -4.67
N LEU A 80 -16.58 3.51 -3.47
CA LEU A 80 -15.92 3.11 -2.22
C LEU A 80 -16.11 1.60 -1.96
N PHE A 81 -17.35 1.12 -2.04
CA PHE A 81 -17.66 -0.29 -1.82
C PHE A 81 -17.01 -1.20 -2.86
N ARG A 82 -16.90 -0.74 -4.11
CA ARG A 82 -16.20 -1.46 -5.17
C ARG A 82 -14.71 -1.64 -4.86
N TYR A 83 -14.01 -0.59 -4.42
CA TYR A 83 -12.59 -0.69 -4.05
C TYR A 83 -12.40 -1.52 -2.77
N LEU A 84 -13.26 -1.37 -1.77
CA LEU A 84 -13.21 -2.17 -0.55
C LEU A 84 -13.40 -3.66 -0.82
N ARG A 85 -14.33 -4.02 -1.73
CA ARG A 85 -14.53 -5.42 -2.13
C ARG A 85 -13.28 -5.98 -2.82
N LEU A 86 -12.68 -5.19 -3.71
CA LEU A 86 -11.48 -5.59 -4.43
C LEU A 86 -10.29 -5.78 -3.48
N ASP A 87 -10.09 -4.83 -2.57
CA ASP A 87 -9.02 -4.88 -1.56
C ASP A 87 -9.18 -6.09 -0.65
N ARG A 88 -10.40 -6.38 -0.18
CA ARG A 88 -10.69 -7.59 0.60
C ARG A 88 -10.33 -8.86 -0.15
N VAL A 89 -10.75 -8.99 -1.41
CA VAL A 89 -10.41 -10.17 -2.23
C VAL A 89 -8.89 -10.29 -2.40
N PHE A 90 -8.22 -9.17 -2.65
CA PHE A 90 -6.77 -9.11 -2.79
C PHE A 90 -6.04 -9.54 -1.52
N SER A 91 -6.42 -9.02 -0.35
CA SER A 91 -5.81 -9.38 0.94
C SER A 91 -6.05 -10.85 1.29
N VAL A 92 -7.28 -11.35 1.15
CA VAL A 92 -7.60 -12.76 1.45
C VAL A 92 -6.82 -13.69 0.54
N LEU A 93 -6.79 -13.42 -0.77
CA LEU A 93 -6.08 -14.26 -1.72
C LEU A 93 -4.57 -14.23 -1.49
N THR A 94 -4.00 -13.07 -1.17
CA THR A 94 -2.59 -12.95 -0.78
C THR A 94 -2.29 -13.83 0.44
N VAL A 95 -3.08 -13.70 1.51
CA VAL A 95 -2.84 -14.46 2.75
C VAL A 95 -2.92 -15.96 2.47
N VAL A 96 -3.96 -16.41 1.77
CA VAL A 96 -4.12 -17.84 1.43
C VAL A 96 -2.93 -18.34 0.61
N LEU A 97 -2.50 -17.62 -0.43
CA LEU A 97 -1.38 -18.04 -1.28
C LEU A 97 -0.05 -18.04 -0.53
N THR A 98 0.24 -16.99 0.22
CA THR A 98 1.50 -16.88 0.99
C THR A 98 1.60 -17.91 2.10
N VAL A 99 0.50 -18.18 2.81
CA VAL A 99 0.44 -19.24 3.84
C VAL A 99 0.55 -20.62 3.18
N ALA A 100 -0.21 -20.89 2.12
CA ALA A 100 -0.16 -22.19 1.45
C ALA A 100 1.25 -22.50 0.90
N VAL A 101 1.85 -21.56 0.17
CA VAL A 101 3.20 -21.71 -0.38
C VAL A 101 4.23 -21.78 0.75
N GLY A 102 4.13 -20.89 1.75
CA GLY A 102 5.06 -20.83 2.87
C GLY A 102 5.03 -22.12 3.71
N MET A 103 3.85 -22.66 4.00
CA MET A 103 3.67 -23.90 4.75
C MET A 103 4.23 -25.10 3.99
N VAL A 104 3.88 -25.26 2.70
CA VAL A 104 4.40 -26.36 1.87
C VAL A 104 5.92 -26.31 1.78
N LEU A 105 6.51 -25.13 1.57
CA LEU A 105 7.98 -24.99 1.54
C LEU A 105 8.63 -25.22 2.91
N ALA A 106 8.02 -24.73 3.99
CA ALA A 106 8.53 -24.94 5.36
C ALA A 106 8.59 -26.42 5.71
N CYS A 107 7.56 -27.15 5.31
CA CYS A 107 7.46 -28.60 5.37
C CYS A 107 8.58 -29.30 4.58
N LEU A 108 8.67 -29.01 3.27
CA LEU A 108 9.67 -29.64 2.39
C LEU A 108 11.10 -29.41 2.87
N VAL A 109 11.43 -28.20 3.33
CA VAL A 109 12.78 -27.85 3.80
C VAL A 109 13.13 -28.52 5.14
N GLN A 110 12.14 -28.96 5.92
CA GLN A 110 12.37 -29.68 7.17
C GLN A 110 12.39 -31.20 6.99
N TRP A 111 11.92 -31.71 5.85
CA TRP A 111 11.86 -33.12 5.56
C TRP A 111 13.25 -33.80 5.64
N GLU A 112 13.37 -34.84 6.44
CA GLU A 112 14.63 -35.55 6.70
C GLU A 112 15.25 -36.18 5.45
N ALA A 113 14.42 -36.64 4.51
CA ALA A 113 14.87 -37.24 3.26
C ALA A 113 15.52 -36.22 2.30
N LEU A 114 15.28 -34.92 2.50
CA LEU A 114 15.79 -33.87 1.62
C LEU A 114 17.27 -33.58 1.90
N LYS A 115 18.14 -34.07 1.02
CA LYS A 115 19.56 -33.72 1.02
C LYS A 115 19.74 -32.24 0.65
N GLY A 116 20.62 -31.53 1.36
CA GLY A 116 20.95 -30.13 1.06
C GLY A 116 19.94 -29.08 1.59
N LYS A 117 19.09 -29.44 2.57
CA LYS A 117 18.08 -28.55 3.16
C LYS A 117 18.58 -27.17 3.60
N ALA A 118 19.84 -27.06 4.03
CA ALA A 118 20.44 -25.79 4.41
C ALA A 118 20.54 -24.80 3.24
N ILE A 119 20.91 -25.28 2.04
CA ILE A 119 21.05 -24.45 0.83
C ILE A 119 19.66 -23.97 0.38
N TYR A 120 18.70 -24.89 0.30
CA TYR A 120 17.31 -24.54 -0.06
C TYR A 120 16.72 -23.49 0.88
N ARG A 121 16.96 -23.62 2.20
CA ARG A 121 16.49 -22.64 3.18
C ARG A 121 17.01 -21.24 2.90
N VAL A 122 18.29 -21.09 2.61
CA VAL A 122 18.90 -19.78 2.33
C VAL A 122 18.33 -19.19 1.03
N LEU A 123 18.29 -19.99 -0.04
CA LEU A 123 17.80 -19.53 -1.35
C LEU A 123 16.33 -19.09 -1.29
N LEU A 124 15.48 -19.84 -0.57
CA LEU A 124 14.05 -19.55 -0.48
C LEU A 124 13.73 -18.31 0.37
N ILE A 125 14.66 -17.86 1.24
CA ILE A 125 14.50 -16.65 2.07
C ILE A 125 14.98 -15.40 1.32
N LEU A 126 15.78 -15.53 0.24
CA LEU A 126 16.35 -14.41 -0.50
C LEU A 126 15.34 -13.33 -0.92
N PRO A 127 14.11 -13.65 -1.39
CA PRO A 127 13.15 -12.62 -1.77
C PRO A 127 12.77 -11.66 -0.64
N TYR A 128 12.81 -12.13 0.60
CA TYR A 128 12.54 -11.33 1.79
C TYR A 128 13.80 -10.68 2.37
N ALA A 129 14.99 -11.22 2.07
CA ALA A 129 16.26 -10.62 2.47
C ALA A 129 16.59 -9.35 1.68
N VAL A 130 16.11 -9.25 0.44
CA VAL A 130 16.29 -8.06 -0.41
C VAL A 130 15.22 -7.01 -0.09
N PRO A 131 15.56 -5.72 0.02
CA PRO A 131 14.58 -4.65 0.18
C PRO A 131 13.51 -4.67 -0.90
N SER A 132 12.24 -4.75 -0.48
CA SER A 132 11.09 -4.94 -1.37
C SER A 132 10.94 -3.87 -2.45
N PHE A 133 11.34 -2.62 -2.16
CA PHE A 133 11.26 -1.51 -3.11
C PHE A 133 12.00 -1.81 -4.43
N ILE A 134 13.22 -2.35 -4.37
CA ILE A 134 14.03 -2.65 -5.55
C ILE A 134 13.41 -3.82 -6.32
N SER A 135 12.99 -4.87 -5.60
CA SER A 135 12.32 -6.04 -6.19
C SER A 135 11.06 -5.64 -6.96
N ILE A 136 10.23 -4.74 -6.41
CA ILE A 136 9.02 -4.24 -7.07
C ILE A 136 9.36 -3.48 -8.36
N LEU A 137 10.42 -2.65 -8.36
CA LEU A 137 10.85 -1.93 -9.56
C LEU A 137 11.38 -2.88 -10.64
N ILE A 138 12.12 -3.91 -10.25
CA ILE A 138 12.58 -4.95 -11.18
C ILE A 138 11.38 -5.65 -11.81
N PHE A 139 10.40 -6.10 -11.01
CA PHE A 139 9.18 -6.70 -11.53
C PHE A 139 8.40 -5.75 -12.43
N LYS A 140 8.33 -4.46 -12.12
CA LYS A 140 7.72 -3.46 -13.01
C LYS A 140 8.37 -3.45 -14.39
N GLY A 141 9.70 -3.59 -14.46
CA GLY A 141 10.44 -3.72 -15.72
C GLY A 141 10.16 -5.06 -16.42
N LEU A 142 10.23 -6.17 -15.68
CA LEU A 142 10.02 -7.52 -16.21
C LEU A 142 8.61 -7.72 -16.80
N PHE A 143 7.59 -7.14 -16.17
CA PHE A 143 6.19 -7.19 -16.63
C PHE A 143 5.86 -6.13 -17.70
N ASN A 144 6.84 -5.38 -18.21
CA ASN A 144 6.58 -4.40 -19.26
C ASN A 144 5.95 -5.06 -20.50
N GLN A 145 4.90 -4.42 -21.04
CA GLN A 145 4.11 -5.00 -22.12
C GLN A 145 4.87 -5.17 -23.44
N SER A 146 5.80 -4.25 -23.74
CA SER A 146 6.50 -4.20 -25.03
C SER A 146 7.91 -4.78 -24.98
N PHE A 147 8.65 -4.55 -23.89
CA PHE A 147 10.08 -4.90 -23.76
C PHE A 147 10.37 -5.81 -22.55
N GLY A 148 9.36 -6.28 -21.82
CA GLY A 148 9.56 -7.11 -20.64
C GLY A 148 9.89 -8.56 -20.98
N GLU A 149 10.91 -9.11 -20.33
CA GLU A 149 11.36 -10.50 -20.50
C GLU A 149 10.22 -11.52 -20.26
N ILE A 150 9.32 -11.23 -19.32
CA ILE A 150 8.17 -12.10 -19.04
C ILE A 150 7.28 -12.20 -20.28
N ASN A 151 6.95 -11.08 -20.92
CA ASN A 151 6.13 -11.10 -22.13
C ASN A 151 6.86 -11.69 -23.34
N MET A 152 8.17 -11.50 -23.45
CA MET A 152 8.95 -12.16 -24.49
C MET A 152 8.91 -13.68 -24.33
N MET A 153 9.11 -14.17 -23.10
CA MET A 153 9.05 -15.60 -22.78
C MET A 153 7.64 -16.19 -22.99
N LEU A 154 6.59 -15.53 -22.50
CA LEU A 154 5.21 -15.98 -22.70
C LEU A 154 4.82 -15.98 -24.20
N SER A 155 5.30 -15.00 -24.96
CA SER A 155 5.05 -14.96 -26.40
C SER A 155 5.77 -16.09 -27.13
N ALA A 156 6.98 -16.45 -26.71
CA ALA A 156 7.75 -17.54 -27.33
C ALA A 156 7.17 -18.92 -26.99
N LEU A 157 6.74 -19.13 -25.74
CA LEU A 157 6.23 -20.43 -25.27
C LEU A 157 4.76 -20.66 -25.61
N PHE A 158 3.93 -19.61 -25.51
CA PHE A 158 2.48 -19.73 -25.57
C PHE A 158 1.83 -18.82 -26.62
N GLY A 159 2.60 -17.98 -27.31
CA GLY A 159 2.06 -17.05 -28.31
C GLY A 159 1.23 -15.90 -27.74
N ILE A 160 1.25 -15.67 -26.42
CA ILE A 160 0.43 -14.64 -25.75
C ILE A 160 1.27 -13.50 -25.18
N LYS A 161 0.69 -12.29 -25.16
CA LYS A 161 1.28 -11.10 -24.52
C LYS A 161 0.25 -10.42 -23.61
N PRO A 162 0.13 -10.86 -22.35
CA PRO A 162 -0.84 -10.27 -21.43
C PRO A 162 -0.61 -8.78 -21.20
N ALA A 163 -1.71 -8.05 -21.05
CA ALA A 163 -1.70 -6.60 -20.89
C ALA A 163 -1.59 -6.18 -19.41
N TRP A 164 -0.47 -6.52 -18.76
CA TRP A 164 -0.26 -6.41 -17.30
C TRP A 164 -0.56 -5.04 -16.64
N PHE A 165 -0.47 -3.92 -17.38
CA PHE A 165 -0.78 -2.58 -16.87
C PHE A 165 -2.07 -1.97 -17.43
N SER A 166 -2.61 -2.51 -18.51
CA SER A 166 -3.75 -1.92 -19.24
C SER A 166 -5.05 -2.65 -18.96
N ASP A 167 -5.00 -3.97 -18.78
CA ASP A 167 -6.17 -4.78 -18.45
C ASP A 167 -6.27 -4.97 -16.91
N PRO A 168 -7.41 -4.64 -16.28
CA PRO A 168 -7.58 -4.73 -14.84
C PRO A 168 -7.39 -6.13 -14.25
N ASN A 169 -7.73 -7.20 -14.99
CA ASN A 169 -7.68 -8.57 -14.46
C ASN A 169 -6.23 -9.08 -14.43
N THR A 170 -5.50 -8.89 -15.53
CA THR A 170 -4.08 -9.23 -15.60
C THR A 170 -3.23 -8.36 -14.67
N ALA A 171 -3.58 -7.08 -14.49
CA ALA A 171 -2.93 -6.21 -13.51
C ALA A 171 -3.08 -6.73 -12.08
N ARG A 172 -4.30 -7.15 -11.69
CA ARG A 172 -4.53 -7.75 -10.36
C ARG A 172 -3.73 -9.04 -10.19
N ALA A 173 -3.73 -9.91 -11.20
CA ALA A 173 -2.97 -11.15 -11.17
C ALA A 173 -1.46 -10.89 -10.98
N MET A 174 -0.89 -9.93 -11.72
CA MET A 174 0.50 -9.50 -11.55
C MET A 174 0.80 -9.05 -10.12
N VAL A 175 -0.04 -8.17 -9.55
CA VAL A 175 0.16 -7.68 -8.18
C VAL A 175 0.10 -8.83 -7.18
N ILE A 176 -0.84 -9.77 -7.34
CA ILE A 176 -0.94 -10.96 -6.47
C ILE A 176 0.31 -11.85 -6.58
N ILE A 177 0.82 -12.08 -7.79
CA ILE A 177 2.04 -12.87 -8.02
C ILE A 177 3.23 -12.24 -7.31
N VAL A 178 3.47 -10.94 -7.54
CA VAL A 178 4.60 -10.22 -6.92
C VAL A 178 4.45 -10.18 -5.40
N ASN A 179 3.25 -9.92 -4.90
CA ASN A 179 2.99 -9.89 -3.47
C ASN A 179 3.19 -11.28 -2.81
N THR A 180 2.79 -12.34 -3.50
CA THR A 180 3.03 -13.72 -3.04
C THR A 180 4.52 -14.04 -3.02
N TRP A 181 5.27 -13.63 -4.06
CA TRP A 181 6.73 -13.81 -4.12
C TRP A 181 7.46 -13.10 -2.98
N LEU A 182 7.02 -11.89 -2.61
CA LEU A 182 7.57 -11.14 -1.47
C LEU A 182 7.13 -11.72 -0.11
N GLY A 183 5.90 -12.23 -0.02
CA GLY A 183 5.29 -12.62 1.24
C GLY A 183 5.48 -14.08 1.66
N TYR A 184 5.68 -15.01 0.71
CA TYR A 184 5.83 -16.43 1.06
C TYR A 184 7.01 -16.71 2.00
N PRO A 185 8.18 -16.05 1.92
CA PRO A 185 9.30 -16.40 2.79
C PRO A 185 9.02 -16.03 4.25
N TYR A 186 8.27 -14.95 4.49
CA TYR A 186 7.80 -14.58 5.83
C TYR A 186 6.93 -15.70 6.43
N MET A 187 5.90 -16.15 5.68
CA MET A 187 5.03 -17.24 6.14
C MET A 187 5.80 -18.56 6.28
N MET A 188 6.76 -18.82 5.40
CA MET A 188 7.63 -19.98 5.49
C MET A 188 8.44 -20.00 6.79
N ILE A 189 9.10 -18.89 7.15
CA ILE A 189 9.87 -18.78 8.40
C ILE A 189 8.96 -18.96 9.63
N LEU A 190 7.77 -18.34 9.59
CA LEU A 190 6.77 -18.48 10.66
C LEU A 190 6.33 -19.94 10.82
N CYS A 191 5.95 -20.61 9.73
CA CYS A 191 5.57 -22.02 9.74
C CYS A 191 6.72 -22.93 10.18
N MET A 192 7.98 -22.63 9.80
CA MET A 192 9.14 -23.37 10.29
C MET A 192 9.29 -23.30 11.81
N GLY A 193 9.01 -22.13 12.42
CA GLY A 193 9.01 -21.98 13.87
C GLY A 193 7.87 -22.75 14.54
N LEU A 194 6.66 -22.66 13.99
CA LEU A 194 5.47 -23.33 14.54
C LEU A 194 5.56 -24.86 14.45
N LEU A 195 6.06 -25.40 13.34
CA LEU A 195 6.19 -26.85 13.15
C LEU A 195 7.12 -27.49 14.18
N LYS A 196 8.15 -26.77 14.66
CA LYS A 196 9.05 -27.25 15.71
C LYS A 196 8.43 -27.30 17.11
N ALA A 197 7.30 -26.64 17.33
CA ALA A 197 6.63 -26.66 18.63
C ALA A 197 5.82 -27.94 18.86
N ILE A 198 5.66 -28.77 17.83
CA ILE A 198 4.83 -29.97 17.86
C ILE A 198 5.70 -31.18 18.26
N PRO A 199 5.31 -31.97 19.29
CA PRO A 199 6.04 -33.17 19.69
C PRO A 199 6.09 -34.25 18.60
N ASP A 200 7.21 -34.95 18.49
CA ASP A 200 7.42 -35.99 17.48
C ASP A 200 6.53 -37.22 17.68
N ASP A 201 6.08 -37.47 18.92
CA ASP A 201 5.24 -38.61 19.32
C ASP A 201 3.89 -38.66 18.57
N LEU A 202 3.32 -37.49 18.24
CA LEU A 202 2.08 -37.40 17.46
C LEU A 202 2.27 -37.93 16.03
N TYR A 203 3.48 -37.85 15.50
CA TYR A 203 3.81 -38.33 14.17
C TYR A 203 3.98 -39.84 14.13
N GLU A 204 4.62 -40.42 15.14
CA GLU A 204 4.74 -41.87 15.28
C GLU A 204 3.37 -42.51 15.40
N ALA A 205 2.47 -41.93 16.22
CA ALA A 205 1.08 -42.39 16.32
C ALA A 205 0.35 -42.36 14.96
N SER A 206 0.47 -41.28 14.20
CA SER A 206 -0.15 -41.17 12.86
C SER A 206 0.42 -42.14 11.82
N ALA A 207 1.71 -42.48 11.93
CA ALA A 207 2.37 -43.44 11.07
C ALA A 207 1.91 -44.88 11.39
N MET A 208 1.68 -45.18 12.67
CA MET A 208 1.07 -46.44 13.11
C MET A 208 -0.38 -46.59 12.60
N ASP A 209 -1.10 -45.46 12.44
CA ASP A 209 -2.44 -45.42 11.83
C ASP A 209 -2.45 -45.51 10.29
N GLY A 210 -1.28 -45.64 9.65
CA GLY A 210 -1.16 -45.84 8.20
C GLY A 210 -1.40 -44.58 7.35
N ALA A 211 -1.36 -43.38 7.94
CA ALA A 211 -1.56 -42.14 7.20
C ALA A 211 -0.34 -41.81 6.31
N GLY A 212 -0.58 -41.63 5.00
CA GLY A 212 0.45 -41.19 4.05
C GLY A 212 0.79 -39.69 4.17
N PRO A 213 1.87 -39.20 3.52
CA PRO A 213 2.36 -37.81 3.69
C PRO A 213 1.31 -36.72 3.38
N PHE A 214 0.52 -36.91 2.32
CA PHE A 214 -0.56 -35.99 1.94
C PHE A 214 -1.74 -36.04 2.92
N GLN A 215 -2.03 -37.22 3.47
CA GLN A 215 -3.12 -37.46 4.40
C GLN A 215 -2.77 -36.92 5.79
N ASN A 216 -1.50 -37.00 6.18
CA ASN A 216 -0.97 -36.27 7.33
C ASN A 216 -1.15 -34.77 7.10
N SER A 217 -0.58 -34.18 6.05
CA SER A 217 -0.68 -32.73 5.81
C SER A 217 -2.11 -32.16 5.82
N LEU A 218 -3.12 -32.92 5.35
CA LEU A 218 -4.53 -32.50 5.33
C LEU A 218 -5.32 -32.78 6.62
N ARG A 219 -5.16 -33.95 7.23
CA ARG A 219 -5.95 -34.38 8.40
C ARG A 219 -5.32 -33.94 9.72
N SER A 220 -4.01 -33.77 9.69
CA SER A 220 -3.13 -33.53 10.81
C SER A 220 -2.05 -32.59 10.27
N PRO A 221 -2.28 -31.26 10.12
CA PRO A 221 -1.35 -30.27 9.50
C PRO A 221 0.03 -30.16 10.19
N TYR A 222 0.32 -31.13 11.02
CA TYR A 222 1.40 -31.33 11.93
C TYR A 222 2.52 -32.13 11.24
N ARG A 223 2.27 -33.07 10.31
CA ARG A 223 3.36 -33.69 9.52
C ARG A 223 3.22 -33.40 8.03
N CYS A 224 4.20 -32.69 7.51
CA CYS A 224 4.72 -32.98 6.18
C CYS A 224 5.99 -33.84 6.39
#